data_AF-A0A413PGF6-F1
#
_entry.id   AF-A0A413PGF6-F1
#
_cell.length_a   1.000
_cell.length_b   1.000
_cell.length_c   1.000
_cell.angle_alpha   90.00
_cell.angle_beta   90.00
_cell.angle_gamma   90.00
#
_symmetry.space_group_name_H-M   'P 1'
#
loop_
_entity.id
_entity.type
_entity.pdbx_description
1 polymer ?
#
loop_
_entity_poly.entity_id
_entity_poly.type
_entity_poly.pdbx_seq_one_letter_code
_entity_poly.pdbx_strand_id
1 'polypeptide(L)' 'MPCKGSKGTGIPSCIYIILNLAVGGSWVGNPNDETSFENNPYVIDYVRVYQKDSYDEDVKRPGKIS' A
#
# COMPACT_ATOMS: atom_id res chain seq x y z
N MET A 1 0.29 15.06 -10.24
CA MET A 1 1.28 14.17 -10.89
C MET A 1 0.59 13.48 -12.05
N PRO A 2 0.90 13.82 -13.31
CA PRO A 2 0.32 13.10 -14.44
C PRO A 2 0.90 11.68 -14.49
N CYS A 3 0.05 10.67 -14.47
CA CYS A 3 0.47 9.28 -14.59
C CYS A 3 1.04 9.03 -15.99
N LYS A 4 2.27 8.54 -16.06
CA LYS A 4 2.84 8.06 -17.33
C LYS A 4 2.19 6.71 -17.67
N GLY A 5 1.69 6.57 -18.89
CA GLY A 5 1.06 5.33 -19.34
C GLY A 5 2.02 4.14 -19.23
N SER A 6 1.57 3.06 -18.57
CA SER A 6 2.35 1.83 -18.40
C SER A 6 2.52 1.14 -19.75
N LYS A 7 3.75 1.07 -20.26
CA LYS A 7 4.04 0.33 -21.49
C LYS A 7 4.22 -1.15 -21.17
N GLY A 8 3.13 -1.91 -21.20
CA GLY A 8 3.17 -3.38 -21.26
C GLY A 8 3.71 -4.13 -20.03
N THR A 9 4.00 -3.45 -18.92
CA THR A 9 4.63 -4.06 -17.73
C THR A 9 3.66 -4.70 -16.74
N GLY A 10 2.34 -4.53 -16.92
CA GLY A 10 1.33 -5.03 -15.97
C GLY A 10 1.38 -4.35 -14.59
N ILE A 11 2.26 -3.37 -14.41
CA ILE A 11 2.38 -2.54 -13.20
C ILE A 11 1.47 -1.33 -13.38
N PRO A 12 0.67 -0.95 -12.36
CA PRO A 12 -0.22 0.19 -12.44
C PRO A 12 0.57 1.49 -12.70
N SER A 13 0.11 2.26 -13.68
CA SER A 13 0.68 3.57 -14.08
C SER A 13 0.53 4.66 -13.04
N CYS A 14 -0.40 4.48 -12.10
CA CYS A 14 -0.62 5.33 -10.94
C CYS A 14 -0.69 4.46 -9.70
N ILE A 15 -0.03 4.86 -8.62
CA ILE A 15 -0.18 4.24 -7.30
C ILE A 15 -0.70 5.30 -6.33
N TYR A 16 -1.63 4.90 -5.48
CA TYR A 16 -2.17 5.74 -4.41
C TYR A 16 -1.67 5.21 -3.07
N ILE A 17 -1.41 6.11 -2.12
CA ILE A 17 -1.13 5.75 -0.73
C ILE A 17 -2.46 5.68 0.00
N ILE A 18 -2.75 4.55 0.63
CA ILE A 18 -3.90 4.35 1.50
C ILE A 18 -3.35 4.17 2.92
N LEU A 19 -3.81 5.00 3.85
CA LEU A 19 -3.54 4.88 5.27
C LEU A 19 -4.87 4.60 5.95
N ASN A 20 -5.01 3.41 6.52
CA ASN A 20 -6.22 3.00 7.20
C ASN A 20 -5.87 2.24 8.47
N LEU A 21 -6.73 2.38 9.48
CA LEU A 21 -6.73 1.54 10.67
C LEU A 21 -7.96 0.63 10.58
N ALA A 22 -7.75 -0.65 10.33
CA ALA A 22 -8.84 -1.63 10.33
C ALA A 22 -9.18 -2.02 11.78
N VAL A 23 -10.48 -2.17 12.06
CA VAL A 23 -10.99 -2.68 13.33
C VAL A 23 -11.92 -3.85 13.02
N GLY A 24 -11.49 -5.07 13.34
CA GLY A 24 -12.24 -6.27 13.02
C GLY A 24 -11.95 -6.85 11.64
N GLY A 25 -12.35 -8.11 11.46
CA GLY A 25 -12.20 -8.84 10.20
C GLY A 25 -11.97 -10.33 10.39
N SER A 26 -12.22 -11.13 9.35
CA SER A 26 -12.03 -12.59 9.39
C SER A 26 -10.59 -13.01 9.69
N TRP A 27 -9.61 -12.13 9.42
CA TRP A 27 -8.20 -12.41 9.63
C TRP A 27 -7.72 -12.02 11.04
N VAL A 28 -8.17 -10.87 11.56
CA VAL A 28 -7.72 -10.31 12.85
C VAL A 28 -8.66 -10.62 14.02
N GLY A 29 -9.85 -11.14 13.75
CA GLY A 29 -10.93 -11.28 14.73
C GLY A 29 -11.67 -9.96 14.97
N ASN A 30 -12.90 -10.03 15.47
CA ASN A 30 -13.67 -8.84 15.80
C ASN A 30 -13.33 -8.35 17.23
N PRO A 31 -13.43 -7.04 17.49
CA PRO A 31 -13.38 -6.52 18.86
C PRO A 31 -14.37 -7.23 19.77
N ASN A 32 -13.99 -7.34 21.04
CA ASN A 32 -14.78 -7.94 22.10
C ASN A 32 -14.74 -7.01 23.34
N ASP A 33 -15.32 -7.47 24.44
CA ASP A 33 -15.42 -6.69 25.69
C ASP A 33 -14.06 -6.38 26.33
N GLU A 34 -13.00 -7.06 25.92
CA GLU A 34 -11.61 -6.80 26.35
C GLU A 34 -10.90 -5.78 25.46
N THR A 35 -11.51 -5.40 24.33
CA THR A 35 -10.91 -4.45 23.38
C THR A 35 -11.07 -3.02 23.88
N SER A 36 -10.00 -2.45 24.42
CA SER A 36 -9.96 -1.02 24.79
C SER A 36 -9.66 -0.13 23.59
N PHE A 37 -10.44 0.96 23.47
CA PHE A 37 -10.22 2.03 22.49
C PHE A 37 -9.68 3.32 23.11
N GLU A 38 -9.49 3.35 24.42
CA GLU A 38 -8.93 4.52 25.10
C GLU A 38 -7.42 4.64 24.82
N ASN A 39 -6.95 5.86 24.57
CA ASN A 39 -5.53 6.16 24.27
C ASN A 39 -4.93 5.37 23.10
N ASN A 40 -5.75 5.06 22.08
CA ASN A 40 -5.28 4.36 20.88
C ASN A 40 -5.31 5.25 19.61
N PRO A 41 -4.49 6.32 19.56
CA PRO A 41 -4.55 7.25 18.43
C PRO A 41 -3.77 6.70 17.23
N TYR A 42 -4.35 6.84 16.05
CA TYR A 42 -3.66 6.59 14.78
C TYR A 42 -3.02 7.90 14.29
N VAL A 43 -1.83 8.22 14.81
CA VAL A 43 -1.14 9.49 14.56
C VAL A 43 -0.13 9.34 13.42
N ILE A 44 -0.18 10.27 12.46
CA ILE A 44 0.76 10.34 11.34
C ILE A 44 1.29 11.77 11.27
N ASP A 45 2.57 11.96 11.62
CA ASP A 45 3.19 13.28 11.65
C ASP A 45 3.53 13.82 10.25
N TYR A 46 3.98 12.94 9.34
CA TYR A 46 4.17 13.29 7.94
C TYR A 46 4.28 12.04 7.05
N VAL A 47 3.92 12.22 5.78
CA VAL A 47 4.23 11.29 4.69
C VAL A 47 5.11 12.02 3.69
N ARG A 48 6.24 11.42 3.33
CA ARG A 48 7.13 11.95 2.29
C ARG A 48 7.34 10.88 1.23
N VAL A 49 7.19 11.27 -0.03
CA VAL A 49 7.39 10.40 -1.19
C VAL A 49 8.52 10.97 -2.01
N TYR A 50 9.52 10.14 -2.29
CA TYR A 50 10.64 10.46 -3.16
C TYR A 50 10.62 9.48 -4.33
N GLN A 51 10.66 10.00 -5.54
CA GLN A 51 10.72 9.22 -6.77
C GLN A 51 12.08 9.48 -7.40
N LYS A 52 12.83 8.42 -7.76
CA LYS A 52 14.03 8.62 -8.59
C LYS A 52 13.64 9.15 -9.96
N ASP A 53 14.53 9.92 -10.56
CA ASP A 53 14.34 10.47 -11.90
C ASP A 53 14.12 9.38 -12.96
N SER A 54 14.71 8.19 -12.74
CA SER A 54 14.53 7.02 -13.59
C SER A 54 14.64 5.70 -12.83
N TYR A 55 13.99 4.68 -13.39
CA TYR A 55 14.16 3.26 -13.05
C TYR A 55 14.18 2.48 -14.37
N ASP A 56 14.77 1.29 -14.35
CA ASP A 56 14.66 0.34 -15.46
C ASP A 56 13.21 -0.18 -15.52
N GLU A 57 12.46 0.26 -16.54
CA GLU A 57 11.08 -0.17 -16.77
C GLU A 57 11.00 -1.50 -17.55
N ASP A 58 12.11 -1.99 -18.10
CA ASP A 58 12.18 -3.23 -18.88
C ASP A 58 12.30 -4.48 -17.97
N VAL A 59 11.47 -4.53 -16.93
CA VAL A 59 11.42 -5.64 -15.98
C VAL A 59 10.66 -6.84 -16.53
N LYS A 60 11.33 -8.01 -16.56
CA LYS A 60 10.73 -9.28 -16.96
C LYS A 60 9.95 -9.90 -15.81
N ARG A 61 8.74 -10.40 -16.11
CA ARG A 61 7.95 -11.18 -15.15
C ARG A 61 8.76 -12.42 -14.70
N PRO A 62 8.88 -12.70 -13.39
CA PRO A 62 9.51 -13.92 -12.92
C PRO A 62 8.75 -15.14 -13.45
N GLY A 63 9.51 -16.17 -13.87
CA GLY A 63 8.94 -17.42 -14.38
C GLY A 63 8.06 -18.10 -13.32
N LYS A 64 7.04 -18.86 -13.77
CA LYS A 64 6.30 -19.72 -12.85
C LYS A 64 7.29 -20.73 -12.25
N ILE A 65 7.37 -20.76 -10.93
CA ILE A 65 7.94 -21.90 -10.22
C ILE A 65 6.87 -22.99 -10.31
N SER A 66 7.19 -24.08 -11.02
CA SER A 66 6.36 -25.28 -11.15
C SER A 66 6.31 -26.08 -9.87
#